data_AF-A0A0P7ZLC5-F1
#
_entry.id   AF-A0A0P7ZLC5-F1
#
_cell.length_a   1.000
_cell.length_b   1.000
_cell.length_c   1.000
_cell.angle_alpha   90.00
_cell.angle_beta   90.00
_cell.angle_gamma   90.00
#
_symmetry.space_group_name_H-M   'P 1'
#
loop_
_entity.id
_entity.type
_entity.pdbx_description
1 polymer ?
#
loop_
_entity_poly.entity_id
_entity_poly.type
_entity_poly.pdbx_seq_one_letter_code
_entity_poly.pdbx_strand_id
1 'polypeptide(L)'
;MRFGQFAQCFAILGLVSSGLAAIARPVLAIDLPSSESTPSESNNLDKLDRLLVSQNAPSSEFSESENELLPLPEQPSVLPEAELEPPSELPSELPSELPSEPPETQPIPSSNLEQVTVAEIQVVGSSVFEDQDFDPIVAPYEGSSLGLRELRQVADDITRLYLRLGYITSRAVLGEQTITDGVVQIRVIEGELEDIQIEGTRRLESYVRDRINLANRTPLNQVDLESQLQLLRADPLIDQIEASLRAGTGEGKSDLIVRVRETPLLSGRASIDTHSPESVGIARMGIETNFNNLLGLGDRLALSAYRSTAGGATNYGITYDVPLNAMDGTLGARYLPSSFNLISEELADLDVQGSSSTYELIYRQPVIRQPNEELAFSLGFRHRTGETLISDIVIDATSTSVFQFGQDYLKRDRSGAWRLQSHFNIGTGLLNATDRPDGQADGQFFSWLGQIQRAQVINRDNFLIMQGSVQLSADSLLGADQFIIGGANSVRGYSQNARFGDNGFRASIEHRITALRNEDGSNAVQIAPFLDAGGVWNVGANTSEQRFLLGTGVGLVTNLVENVQARLDVGIPLIEINEPGDSNQDAFLYFSMDYQF
;
A
#
# COMPACT_ATOMS: atom_id res chain seq x y z
N MET A 1 5.91 35.01 -11.59
CA MET A 1 4.87 34.75 -12.62
C MET A 1 4.06 33.52 -12.22
N ARG A 2 3.25 33.61 -11.17
CA ARG A 2 2.45 32.48 -10.65
C ARG A 2 1.25 33.07 -9.93
N PHE A 3 0.14 33.22 -10.64
CA PHE A 3 -1.21 33.57 -10.15
C PHE A 3 -2.23 33.54 -11.31
N GLY A 4 -1.77 33.60 -12.57
CA GLY A 4 -2.63 33.56 -13.76
C GLY A 4 -3.13 32.18 -14.20
N GLN A 5 -2.54 31.08 -13.72
CA GLN A 5 -2.94 29.71 -14.12
C GLN A 5 -4.14 29.17 -13.33
N PHE A 6 -4.48 29.74 -12.16
CA PHE A 6 -5.68 29.36 -11.38
C PHE A 6 -6.98 29.74 -12.10
N ALA A 7 -6.99 30.81 -12.90
CA ALA A 7 -8.18 31.27 -13.62
C ALA A 7 -8.48 30.45 -14.91
N GLN A 8 -7.48 29.77 -15.48
CA GLN A 8 -7.65 29.00 -16.71
C GLN A 8 -8.30 27.62 -16.49
N CYS A 9 -8.17 27.02 -15.30
CA CYS A 9 -8.86 25.76 -14.97
C CYS A 9 -10.38 25.93 -14.83
N PHE A 10 -10.87 27.06 -14.28
CA PHE A 10 -12.31 27.34 -14.20
C PHE A 10 -12.96 27.54 -15.57
N ALA A 11 -12.21 28.08 -16.55
CA ALA A 11 -12.72 28.35 -17.89
C ALA A 11 -12.92 27.07 -18.73
N ILE A 12 -12.14 26.01 -18.48
CA ILE A 12 -12.23 24.75 -19.25
C ILE A 12 -13.32 23.83 -18.69
N LEU A 13 -13.58 23.83 -17.36
CA LEU A 13 -14.73 23.11 -16.79
C LEU A 13 -16.09 23.82 -17.03
N GLY A 14 -16.11 25.15 -17.16
CA GLY A 14 -17.33 25.90 -17.46
C GLY A 14 -17.98 25.58 -18.82
N LEU A 15 -17.20 25.08 -19.78
CA LEU A 15 -17.66 24.77 -21.15
C LEU A 15 -18.32 23.39 -21.30
N VAL A 16 -18.23 22.50 -20.31
CA VAL A 16 -18.92 21.20 -20.33
C VAL A 16 -20.33 21.29 -19.71
N SER A 17 -20.61 22.30 -18.88
CA SER A 17 -21.94 22.50 -18.26
C SER A 17 -23.01 23.09 -19.21
N SER A 18 -22.61 23.70 -20.33
CA SER A 18 -23.52 24.43 -21.23
C SER A 18 -23.99 23.63 -22.46
N GLY A 19 -23.64 22.34 -22.56
CA GLY A 19 -23.93 21.48 -23.70
C GLY A 19 -25.04 20.42 -23.52
N LEU A 20 -25.55 20.18 -22.29
CA LEU A 20 -26.55 19.14 -22.02
C LEU A 20 -27.94 19.65 -21.61
N ALA A 21 -28.20 20.96 -21.72
CA ALA A 21 -29.51 21.55 -21.44
C ALA A 21 -30.34 21.74 -22.72
N ALA A 22 -30.63 20.65 -23.46
CA ALA A 22 -31.65 20.67 -24.51
C ALA A 22 -31.99 19.24 -24.99
N ILE A 23 -32.84 18.51 -24.25
CA ILE A 23 -33.91 17.63 -24.77
C ILE A 23 -34.77 17.26 -23.55
N ALA A 24 -35.87 17.98 -23.35
CA ALA A 24 -37.11 17.47 -22.75
C ALA A 24 -38.14 18.60 -22.82
N ARG A 25 -39.20 18.40 -23.60
CA ARG A 25 -40.41 19.22 -23.62
C ARG A 25 -41.63 18.29 -23.51
N PRO A 26 -42.79 18.81 -23.07
CA PRO A 26 -43.48 18.27 -21.91
C PRO A 26 -44.76 17.51 -22.27
N VAL A 27 -45.29 16.75 -21.32
CA VAL A 27 -46.67 16.27 -21.34
C VAL A 27 -47.43 16.82 -20.14
N LEU A 28 -48.66 17.24 -20.45
CA LEU A 28 -49.63 18.00 -19.68
C LEU A 28 -50.48 17.09 -18.76
N ALA A 29 -50.72 17.47 -17.51
CA ALA A 29 -51.85 17.00 -16.68
C ALA A 29 -52.07 18.02 -15.54
N ILE A 30 -53.01 18.96 -15.68
CA ILE A 30 -54.38 18.97 -15.12
C ILE A 30 -54.41 18.90 -13.58
N ASP A 31 -54.66 20.08 -13.01
CA ASP A 31 -54.91 20.42 -11.61
C ASP A 31 -56.35 20.10 -11.19
N LEU A 32 -56.57 19.49 -10.03
CA LEU A 32 -57.83 19.56 -9.25
C LEU A 32 -57.56 19.33 -7.74
N PRO A 33 -58.37 19.90 -6.83
CA PRO A 33 -57.88 20.47 -5.58
C PRO A 33 -57.97 19.57 -4.33
N SER A 34 -57.18 20.02 -3.35
CA SER A 34 -57.00 19.65 -1.94
C SER A 34 -58.24 19.27 -1.12
N SER A 35 -58.07 18.28 -0.23
CA SER A 35 -58.81 18.18 1.03
C SER A 35 -57.85 18.16 2.21
N GLU A 36 -58.03 19.11 3.13
CA GLU A 36 -57.33 19.23 4.41
C GLU A 36 -57.57 18.00 5.31
N SER A 37 -56.51 17.49 5.94
CA SER A 37 -56.60 16.72 7.17
C SER A 37 -55.44 17.08 8.10
N THR A 38 -55.79 17.41 9.34
CA THR A 38 -54.99 17.86 10.49
C THR A 38 -53.74 17.00 10.80
N PRO A 39 -52.61 17.59 11.24
CA PRO A 39 -51.48 16.83 11.75
C PRO A 39 -51.62 16.61 13.27
N SER A 40 -51.81 15.37 13.72
CA SER A 40 -51.58 15.01 15.12
C SER A 40 -50.98 13.61 15.25
N GLU A 41 -49.97 13.51 16.11
CA GLU A 41 -49.34 12.28 16.65
C GLU A 41 -48.41 11.44 15.76
N SER A 42 -48.44 11.51 14.43
CA SER A 42 -47.47 10.76 13.60
C SER A 42 -46.05 11.37 13.56
N ASN A 43 -45.93 12.70 13.66
CA ASN A 43 -44.64 13.41 13.54
C ASN A 43 -43.67 13.17 14.70
N ASN A 44 -44.14 12.74 15.88
CA ASN A 44 -43.26 12.49 17.02
C ASN A 44 -42.64 11.09 17.00
N LEU A 45 -43.33 10.09 16.44
CA LEU A 45 -42.77 8.76 16.21
C LEU A 45 -41.73 8.80 15.08
N ASP A 46 -42.03 9.52 14.00
CA ASP A 46 -41.10 9.70 12.88
C ASP A 46 -39.82 10.47 13.30
N LYS A 47 -39.95 11.45 14.22
CA LYS A 47 -38.80 12.13 14.83
C LYS A 47 -38.00 11.23 15.80
N LEU A 48 -38.66 10.31 16.50
CA LEU A 48 -38.00 9.36 17.41
C LEU A 48 -37.29 8.23 16.66
N ASP A 49 -37.87 7.72 15.56
CA ASP A 49 -37.20 6.79 14.66
C ASP A 49 -36.03 7.46 13.93
N ARG A 50 -36.16 8.74 13.53
CA ARG A 50 -35.04 9.55 13.02
C ARG A 50 -33.95 9.80 14.05
N LEU A 51 -34.29 9.89 15.34
CA LEU A 51 -33.32 9.96 16.44
C LEU A 51 -32.60 8.62 16.66
N LEU A 52 -33.23 7.47 16.37
CA LEU A 52 -32.58 6.16 16.42
C LEU A 52 -31.61 5.96 15.24
N VAL A 53 -31.96 6.48 14.04
CA VAL A 53 -31.04 6.56 12.90
C VAL A 53 -29.90 7.57 13.15
N SER A 54 -30.21 8.68 13.82
CA SER A 54 -29.23 9.70 14.25
C SER A 54 -28.41 9.32 15.48
N GLN A 55 -28.78 8.29 16.25
CA GLN A 55 -27.97 7.83 17.39
C GLN A 55 -26.66 7.18 16.94
N ASN A 56 -26.57 6.80 15.66
CA ASN A 56 -25.34 6.39 14.97
C ASN A 56 -24.76 7.52 14.08
N ALA A 57 -24.87 8.77 14.54
CA ALA A 57 -24.22 9.96 13.97
C ALA A 57 -22.68 9.76 13.83
N PRO A 58 -21.98 10.55 12.98
CA PRO A 58 -20.79 10.19 12.17
C PRO A 58 -19.51 9.83 12.91
N SER A 59 -19.58 9.52 14.21
CA SER A 59 -18.52 8.83 14.96
C SER A 59 -17.97 7.57 14.26
N SER A 60 -18.77 6.87 13.44
CA SER A 60 -18.38 5.70 12.66
C SER A 60 -17.70 6.04 11.32
N GLU A 61 -17.92 7.24 10.80
CA GLU A 61 -17.36 7.77 9.56
C GLU A 61 -15.84 7.95 9.64
N PHE A 62 -15.35 8.23 10.83
CA PHE A 62 -13.94 8.47 11.11
C PHE A 62 -13.18 7.18 11.45
N SER A 63 -13.92 6.06 11.53
CA SER A 63 -13.38 4.71 11.49
C SER A 63 -12.95 4.28 10.07
N GLU A 64 -13.19 5.05 9.00
CA GLU A 64 -12.54 4.77 7.69
C GLU A 64 -11.01 4.93 7.75
N SER A 65 -10.47 5.63 8.76
CA SER A 65 -9.03 5.59 9.07
C SER A 65 -8.60 4.35 9.88
N GLU A 66 -9.55 3.67 10.51
CA GLU A 66 -9.33 2.50 11.39
C GLU A 66 -9.61 1.17 10.65
N ASN A 67 -10.55 1.18 9.70
CA ASN A 67 -10.68 0.24 8.61
C ASN A 67 -10.18 0.96 7.36
N GLU A 68 -8.86 0.99 7.13
CA GLU A 68 -8.33 1.40 5.83
C GLU A 68 -9.04 0.53 4.77
N LEU A 69 -10.11 1.04 4.17
CA LEU A 69 -10.51 0.63 2.85
C LEU A 69 -9.26 0.84 2.04
N LEU A 70 -8.70 -0.27 1.55
CA LEU A 70 -7.43 -0.24 0.83
C LEU A 70 -7.47 0.95 -0.13
N PRO A 71 -6.60 1.95 0.05
CA PRO A 71 -6.59 3.09 -0.85
C PRO A 71 -6.51 2.51 -2.26
N LEU A 72 -7.35 3.02 -3.17
CA LEU A 72 -7.31 2.60 -4.56
C LEU A 72 -5.84 2.65 -4.97
N PRO A 73 -5.24 1.51 -5.36
CA PRO A 73 -3.81 1.46 -5.52
C PRO A 73 -3.46 2.50 -6.57
N GLU A 74 -2.52 3.39 -6.25
CA GLU A 74 -1.76 4.02 -7.31
C GLU A 74 -1.25 2.88 -8.20
N GLN A 75 -1.38 3.07 -9.52
CA GLN A 75 -1.02 2.06 -10.50
C GLN A 75 0.33 1.48 -10.04
N PRO A 76 0.42 0.18 -9.73
CA PRO A 76 1.68 -0.36 -9.23
C PRO A 76 2.72 0.08 -10.24
N SER A 77 3.77 0.77 -9.77
CA SER A 77 4.94 0.99 -10.60
C SER A 77 5.28 -0.39 -11.10
N VAL A 78 4.96 -0.63 -12.37
CA VAL A 78 5.40 -1.83 -13.07
C VAL A 78 6.88 -1.77 -12.80
N LEU A 79 7.42 -2.76 -12.06
CA LEU A 79 8.86 -2.93 -11.96
C LEU A 79 9.32 -2.69 -13.39
N PRO A 80 10.13 -1.65 -13.67
CA PRO A 80 10.53 -1.39 -15.03
C PRO A 80 10.97 -2.75 -15.54
N GLU A 81 10.26 -3.26 -16.56
CA GLU A 81 10.94 -4.21 -17.41
C GLU A 81 12.23 -3.47 -17.70
N ALA A 82 13.35 -4.08 -17.34
CA ALA A 82 14.64 -3.54 -17.72
C ALA A 82 14.61 -3.58 -19.25
N GLU A 83 13.95 -2.58 -19.83
CA GLU A 83 14.17 -2.12 -21.17
C GLU A 83 15.59 -1.66 -21.03
N LEU A 84 16.48 -2.61 -21.34
CA LEU A 84 17.87 -2.37 -21.57
C LEU A 84 17.86 -1.15 -22.48
N GLU A 85 18.14 0.02 -21.91
CA GLU A 85 18.51 1.15 -22.74
C GLU A 85 19.56 0.57 -23.70
N PRO A 86 19.37 0.68 -25.03
CA PRO A 86 20.48 0.40 -25.92
C PRO A 86 21.65 1.20 -25.36
N PRO A 87 22.81 0.57 -25.12
CA PRO A 87 23.88 1.17 -24.33
C PRO A 87 24.07 2.60 -24.84
N SER A 88 23.89 3.59 -23.97
CA SER A 88 24.20 4.98 -24.27
C SER A 88 25.52 4.97 -25.01
N GLU A 89 25.54 5.50 -26.23
CA GLU A 89 26.77 5.61 -27.02
C GLU A 89 27.85 6.16 -26.09
N LEU A 90 28.88 5.34 -25.84
CA LEU A 90 30.01 5.74 -25.02
C LEU A 90 30.48 7.11 -25.51
N PRO A 91 30.82 8.05 -24.60
CA PRO A 91 31.50 9.27 -24.99
C PRO A 91 32.68 8.92 -25.91
N SER A 92 32.62 9.41 -27.16
CA SER A 92 33.55 9.09 -28.24
C SER A 92 34.97 9.67 -28.03
N GLU A 93 35.31 10.09 -26.82
CA GLU A 93 36.65 10.55 -26.45
C GLU A 93 37.12 9.77 -25.22
N LEU A 94 37.67 8.58 -25.48
CA LEU A 94 38.61 7.94 -24.55
C LEU A 94 39.81 8.88 -24.35
N PRO A 95 40.30 9.05 -23.11
CA PRO A 95 41.67 9.48 -22.87
C PRO A 95 42.64 8.54 -23.59
N SER A 96 43.42 9.08 -24.53
CA SER A 96 44.34 8.35 -25.43
C SER A 96 45.59 7.76 -24.76
N GLU A 97 45.53 7.34 -23.51
CA GLU A 97 46.61 6.55 -22.89
C GLU A 97 46.07 5.19 -22.45
N LEU A 98 45.90 4.33 -23.44
CA LEU A 98 45.97 2.89 -23.27
C LEU A 98 47.34 2.53 -22.67
N PRO A 99 47.41 1.64 -21.66
CA PRO A 99 48.63 0.91 -21.41
C PRO A 99 49.05 0.24 -22.72
N SER A 100 50.31 0.44 -23.09
CA SER A 100 50.96 -0.18 -24.23
C SER A 100 50.55 -1.64 -24.40
N GLU A 101 50.12 -1.94 -25.63
CA GLU A 101 50.01 -3.24 -26.30
C GLU A 101 50.52 -4.45 -25.50
N PRO A 102 49.72 -5.53 -25.35
CA PRO A 102 50.25 -6.81 -24.90
C PRO A 102 51.41 -7.20 -25.82
N PRO A 103 52.57 -7.63 -25.30
CA PRO A 103 53.66 -8.07 -26.15
C PRO A 103 53.15 -9.15 -27.10
N GLU A 104 53.53 -9.03 -28.37
CA GLU A 104 53.31 -10.03 -29.42
C GLU A 104 53.38 -11.44 -28.83
N THR A 105 52.32 -12.19 -29.09
CA THR A 105 52.22 -13.62 -28.84
C THR A 105 53.45 -14.31 -29.43
N GLN A 106 54.47 -14.51 -28.60
CA GLN A 106 55.55 -15.42 -28.93
C GLN A 106 54.92 -16.79 -29.16
N PRO A 107 55.32 -17.54 -30.19
CA PRO A 107 54.87 -18.91 -30.34
C PRO A 107 55.29 -19.63 -29.07
N ILE A 108 54.30 -20.09 -28.30
CA ILE A 108 54.53 -20.94 -27.13
C ILE A 108 55.38 -22.10 -27.66
N PRO A 109 56.59 -22.34 -27.14
CA PRO A 109 57.29 -23.57 -27.44
C PRO A 109 56.32 -24.66 -26.99
N SER A 110 55.95 -25.57 -27.90
CA SER A 110 55.27 -26.81 -27.56
C SER A 110 56.13 -27.53 -26.52
N SER A 111 55.89 -27.22 -25.24
CA SER A 111 56.47 -27.93 -24.13
C SER A 111 55.78 -29.28 -24.12
N ASN A 112 56.59 -30.32 -24.16
CA ASN A 112 56.13 -31.68 -24.02
C ASN A 112 55.30 -31.80 -22.73
N LEU A 113 53.98 -31.89 -22.91
CA LEU A 113 53.02 -32.71 -22.19
C LEU A 113 53.56 -33.46 -20.95
N GLU A 114 53.77 -32.75 -19.84
CA GLU A 114 53.65 -33.39 -18.51
C GLU A 114 52.15 -33.56 -18.24
N GLN A 115 51.57 -34.60 -18.85
CA GLN A 115 50.25 -35.06 -18.49
C GLN A 115 50.34 -35.80 -17.17
N VAL A 116 49.47 -35.45 -16.23
CA VAL A 116 49.36 -36.12 -14.95
C VAL A 116 48.19 -37.09 -15.04
N THR A 117 48.41 -38.33 -14.60
CA THR A 117 47.32 -39.31 -14.47
C THR A 117 46.53 -38.96 -13.22
N VAL A 118 45.30 -38.49 -13.41
CA VAL A 118 44.44 -38.04 -12.32
C VAL A 118 43.59 -39.22 -11.86
N ALA A 119 43.81 -39.66 -10.63
CA ALA A 119 43.02 -40.70 -9.98
C ALA A 119 41.71 -40.13 -9.41
N GLU A 120 41.77 -38.94 -8.83
CA GLU A 120 40.67 -38.30 -8.13
C GLU A 120 40.85 -36.77 -8.17
N ILE A 121 39.75 -36.03 -8.33
CA ILE A 121 39.74 -34.57 -8.21
C ILE A 121 38.97 -34.18 -6.95
N GLN A 122 39.68 -33.63 -5.97
CA GLN A 122 39.08 -33.18 -4.71
C GLN A 122 38.84 -31.67 -4.76
N VAL A 123 37.57 -31.28 -4.62
CA VAL A 123 37.19 -29.88 -4.47
C VAL A 123 37.16 -29.54 -2.98
N VAL A 124 37.92 -28.52 -2.56
CA VAL A 124 37.99 -28.11 -1.15
C VAL A 124 37.62 -26.64 -0.97
N GLY A 125 37.15 -26.27 0.21
CA GLY A 125 36.81 -24.87 0.54
C GLY A 125 35.41 -24.44 0.09
N SER A 126 34.56 -25.39 -0.28
CA SER A 126 33.12 -25.15 -0.49
C SER A 126 32.37 -25.27 0.84
N SER A 127 31.50 -24.30 1.15
CA SER A 127 30.51 -24.39 2.23
C SER A 127 29.09 -24.51 1.72
N VAL A 128 28.85 -24.14 0.45
CA VAL A 128 27.53 -24.14 -0.19
C VAL A 128 27.19 -25.47 -0.86
N PHE A 129 28.20 -26.16 -1.40
CA PHE A 129 28.04 -27.39 -2.16
C PHE A 129 28.70 -28.56 -1.45
N GLU A 130 28.12 -29.74 -1.64
CA GLU A 130 28.72 -31.01 -1.22
C GLU A 130 29.48 -31.65 -2.38
N ASP A 131 30.34 -32.63 -2.09
CA ASP A 131 31.17 -33.30 -3.13
C ASP A 131 30.34 -33.83 -4.31
N GLN A 132 29.15 -34.37 -4.00
CA GLN A 132 28.19 -34.90 -4.97
C GLN A 132 27.65 -33.85 -5.96
N ASP A 133 27.70 -32.57 -5.63
CA ASP A 133 27.33 -31.48 -6.55
C ASP A 133 28.43 -31.23 -7.61
N PHE A 134 29.68 -31.61 -7.32
CA PHE A 134 30.81 -31.48 -8.23
C PHE A 134 31.02 -32.70 -9.12
N ASP A 135 30.51 -33.88 -8.75
CA ASP A 135 30.61 -35.14 -9.52
C ASP A 135 30.33 -34.98 -11.02
N PRO A 136 29.25 -34.28 -11.46
CA PRO A 136 28.97 -34.11 -12.89
C PRO A 136 30.05 -33.33 -13.65
N ILE A 137 30.84 -32.53 -12.94
CA ILE A 137 31.93 -31.71 -13.47
C ILE A 137 33.24 -32.50 -13.45
N VAL A 138 33.54 -33.22 -12.37
CA VAL A 138 34.85 -33.87 -12.18
C VAL A 138 34.94 -35.27 -12.76
N ALA A 139 33.86 -36.07 -12.70
CA ALA A 139 33.87 -37.47 -13.12
C ALA A 139 34.33 -37.72 -14.59
N PRO A 140 34.06 -36.84 -15.57
CA PRO A 140 34.58 -37.01 -16.94
C PRO A 140 36.11 -36.95 -17.05
N TYR A 141 36.78 -36.39 -16.06
CA TYR A 141 38.21 -36.11 -16.06
C TYR A 141 39.01 -37.11 -15.20
N GLU A 142 38.35 -37.78 -14.25
CA GLU A 142 38.98 -38.80 -13.40
C GLU A 142 39.35 -40.07 -14.20
N GLY A 143 40.48 -40.68 -13.84
CA GLY A 143 41.05 -41.82 -14.55
C GLY A 143 41.75 -41.47 -15.87
N SER A 144 41.83 -40.18 -16.23
CA SER A 144 42.44 -39.69 -17.47
C SER A 144 43.80 -39.02 -17.25
N SER A 145 44.63 -38.97 -18.30
CA SER A 145 45.87 -38.19 -18.30
C SER A 145 45.59 -36.75 -18.75
N LEU A 146 45.58 -35.83 -17.79
CA LEU A 146 45.21 -34.42 -18.01
C LEU A 146 46.44 -33.52 -18.00
N GLY A 147 46.45 -32.50 -18.84
CA GLY A 147 47.41 -31.40 -18.77
C GLY A 147 46.89 -30.24 -17.92
N LEU A 148 47.74 -29.23 -17.76
CA LEU A 148 47.40 -28.02 -17.01
C LEU A 148 46.19 -27.27 -17.59
N ARG A 149 45.96 -27.35 -18.91
CA ARG A 149 44.83 -26.70 -19.57
C ARG A 149 43.52 -27.37 -19.17
N GLU A 150 43.48 -28.70 -19.19
CA GLU A 150 42.30 -29.48 -18.83
C GLU A 150 41.96 -29.28 -17.35
N LEU A 151 42.96 -29.29 -16.46
CA LEU A 151 42.72 -29.02 -15.03
C LEU A 151 42.19 -27.61 -14.75
N ARG A 152 42.67 -26.60 -15.49
CA ARG A 152 42.09 -25.24 -15.43
C ARG A 152 40.66 -25.20 -15.92
N GLN A 153 40.33 -25.96 -16.96
CA GLN A 153 38.95 -26.07 -17.44
C GLN A 153 38.01 -26.62 -16.36
N VAL A 154 38.44 -27.62 -15.56
CA VAL A 154 37.65 -28.13 -14.43
C VAL A 154 37.41 -27.01 -13.40
N ALA A 155 38.43 -26.24 -13.03
CA ALA A 155 38.28 -25.10 -12.12
C ALA A 155 37.34 -24.01 -12.70
N ASP A 156 37.43 -23.72 -13.99
CA ASP A 156 36.53 -22.77 -14.66
C ASP A 156 35.08 -23.27 -14.70
N ASP A 157 34.88 -24.58 -14.86
CA ASP A 157 33.55 -25.20 -14.85
C ASP A 157 32.93 -25.19 -13.44
N ILE A 158 33.72 -25.45 -12.39
CA ILE A 158 33.30 -25.28 -10.99
C ILE A 158 32.98 -23.81 -10.71
N THR A 159 33.81 -22.87 -11.17
CA THR A 159 33.53 -21.43 -11.04
C THR A 159 32.21 -21.07 -11.72
N ARG A 160 31.93 -21.64 -12.90
CA ARG A 160 30.67 -21.41 -13.62
C ARG A 160 29.45 -21.92 -12.86
N LEU A 161 29.57 -23.00 -12.09
CA LEU A 161 28.51 -23.48 -11.20
C LEU A 161 28.17 -22.43 -10.13
N TYR A 162 29.19 -21.89 -9.45
CA TYR A 162 29.03 -20.82 -8.46
C TYR A 162 28.40 -19.57 -9.07
N LEU A 163 28.92 -19.09 -10.20
CA LEU A 163 28.41 -17.90 -10.88
C LEU A 163 26.94 -18.06 -11.31
N ARG A 164 26.54 -19.23 -11.82
CA ARG A 164 25.16 -19.51 -12.23
C ARG A 164 24.16 -19.40 -11.08
N LEU A 165 24.61 -19.71 -9.87
CA LEU A 165 23.79 -19.69 -8.65
C LEU A 165 23.89 -18.35 -7.88
N GLY A 166 24.57 -17.35 -8.45
CA GLY A 166 24.61 -15.98 -7.92
C GLY A 166 25.81 -15.66 -7.03
N TYR A 167 26.78 -16.57 -6.89
CA TYR A 167 27.98 -16.35 -6.07
C TYR A 167 29.09 -15.66 -6.87
N ILE A 168 28.84 -14.42 -7.29
CA ILE A 168 29.69 -13.68 -8.24
C ILE A 168 31.10 -13.32 -7.74
N THR A 169 31.32 -13.38 -6.43
CA THR A 169 32.62 -13.13 -5.79
C THR A 169 33.41 -14.40 -5.52
N SER A 170 32.85 -15.57 -5.87
CA SER A 170 33.47 -16.87 -5.61
C SER A 170 34.15 -17.42 -6.86
N ARG A 171 35.29 -18.10 -6.69
CA ARG A 171 36.04 -18.73 -7.79
C ARG A 171 36.77 -19.99 -7.34
N ALA A 172 36.85 -20.98 -8.22
CA ALA A 172 37.72 -22.11 -8.03
C ALA A 172 39.09 -21.84 -8.67
N VAL A 173 40.16 -22.26 -7.99
CA VAL A 173 41.53 -22.09 -8.42
C VAL A 173 42.31 -23.39 -8.29
N LEU A 174 43.09 -23.68 -9.32
CA LEU A 174 44.13 -24.70 -9.25
C LEU A 174 45.37 -24.06 -8.60
N GLY A 175 45.53 -24.27 -7.30
CA GLY A 175 46.68 -23.79 -6.54
C GLY A 175 47.97 -24.53 -6.92
N GLU A 176 49.12 -23.95 -6.56
CA GLU A 176 50.40 -24.64 -6.62
C GLU A 176 50.39 -25.84 -5.67
N GLN A 177 50.62 -27.04 -6.21
CA GLN A 177 50.58 -28.29 -5.45
C GLN A 177 51.51 -29.33 -6.05
N THR A 178 51.94 -30.29 -5.23
CA THR A 178 52.62 -31.50 -5.70
C THR A 178 51.58 -32.61 -5.79
N ILE A 179 51.30 -33.09 -7.00
CA ILE A 179 50.32 -34.16 -7.20
C ILE A 179 50.95 -35.48 -6.76
N THR A 180 50.40 -36.06 -5.69
CA THR A 180 50.84 -37.33 -5.11
C THR A 180 49.70 -38.33 -5.28
N ASP A 181 50.02 -39.56 -5.67
CA ASP A 181 49.04 -40.64 -5.91
C ASP A 181 47.92 -40.32 -6.92
N GLY A 182 48.13 -39.30 -7.77
CA GLY A 182 47.16 -38.88 -8.79
C GLY A 182 46.00 -38.04 -8.26
N VAL A 183 46.02 -37.59 -6.99
CA VAL A 183 44.97 -36.74 -6.43
C VAL A 183 45.24 -35.28 -6.75
N VAL A 184 44.30 -34.61 -7.42
CA VAL A 184 44.38 -33.18 -7.75
C VAL A 184 43.41 -32.40 -6.90
N GLN A 185 43.91 -31.38 -6.19
CA GLN A 185 43.09 -30.52 -5.35
C GLN A 185 42.71 -29.23 -6.08
N ILE A 186 41.41 -28.95 -6.18
CA ILE A 186 40.88 -27.67 -6.65
C ILE A 186 40.33 -26.91 -5.44
N ARG A 187 40.89 -25.73 -5.16
CA ARG A 187 40.45 -24.91 -4.02
C ARG A 187 39.40 -23.91 -4.48
N VAL A 188 38.24 -23.91 -3.85
CA VAL A 188 37.25 -22.84 -3.98
C VAL A 188 37.57 -21.73 -3.00
N ILE A 189 37.57 -20.51 -3.50
CA ILE A 189 37.61 -19.29 -2.71
C ILE A 189 36.20 -18.73 -2.74
N GLU A 190 35.49 -18.93 -1.64
CA GLU A 190 34.15 -18.39 -1.42
C GLU A 190 34.26 -16.93 -1.00
N GLY A 191 33.66 -16.04 -1.80
CA GLY A 191 33.82 -14.61 -1.59
C GLY A 191 32.89 -14.05 -0.52
N GLU A 192 33.36 -13.09 0.27
CA GLU A 192 32.61 -12.43 1.34
C GLU A 192 32.68 -10.90 1.24
N LEU A 193 31.75 -10.21 1.89
CA LEU A 193 31.85 -8.76 2.07
C LEU A 193 32.80 -8.45 3.22
N GLU A 194 33.81 -7.64 2.95
CA GLU A 194 34.72 -7.11 3.97
C GLU A 194 34.12 -5.89 4.67
N ASP A 195 33.54 -4.97 3.90
CA ASP A 195 32.92 -3.76 4.43
C ASP A 195 31.69 -3.31 3.61
N ILE A 196 30.78 -2.58 4.26
CA ILE A 196 29.62 -1.94 3.66
C ILE A 196 29.69 -0.44 3.94
N GLN A 197 30.06 0.32 2.91
CA GLN A 197 30.23 1.77 2.96
C GLN A 197 28.97 2.45 2.44
N ILE A 198 28.30 3.18 3.33
CA ILE A 198 27.11 3.96 2.99
C ILE A 198 27.52 5.42 2.79
N GLU A 199 27.26 5.95 1.59
CA GLU A 199 27.59 7.32 1.19
C GLU A 199 26.31 8.14 0.93
N GLY A 200 26.34 9.45 1.21
CA GLY A 200 25.26 10.38 0.86
C GLY A 200 24.10 10.48 1.86
N THR A 201 23.99 9.55 2.81
CA THR A 201 23.02 9.67 3.91
C THR A 201 23.40 10.78 4.88
N ARG A 202 22.40 11.43 5.49
CA ARG A 202 22.58 12.37 6.60
C ARG A 202 22.28 11.71 7.94
N ARG A 203 21.20 10.91 8.00
CA ARG A 203 20.69 10.31 9.24
C ARG A 203 20.24 8.86 9.09
N LEU A 204 20.30 8.29 7.89
CA LEU A 204 19.87 6.90 7.60
C LEU A 204 21.02 5.90 7.45
N GLU A 205 22.25 6.25 7.81
CA GLU A 205 23.41 5.38 7.57
C GLU A 205 23.25 3.98 8.19
N SER A 206 22.95 3.90 9.49
CA SER A 206 22.70 2.63 10.19
C SER A 206 21.45 1.93 9.66
N TYR A 207 20.38 2.69 9.43
CA TYR A 207 19.11 2.17 8.91
C TYR A 207 19.30 1.39 7.59
N VAL A 208 20.07 1.96 6.66
CA VAL A 208 20.39 1.36 5.37
C VAL A 208 21.36 0.18 5.55
N ARG A 209 22.44 0.37 6.32
CA ARG A 209 23.44 -0.67 6.55
C ARG A 209 22.82 -1.94 7.15
N ASP A 210 21.98 -1.79 8.17
CA ASP A 210 21.36 -2.93 8.86
C ASP A 210 20.43 -3.74 7.95
N ARG A 211 19.73 -3.07 7.02
CA ARG A 211 18.87 -3.71 6.01
C ARG A 211 19.68 -4.45 4.95
N ILE A 212 20.79 -3.88 4.48
CA ILE A 212 21.71 -4.56 3.55
C ILE A 212 22.35 -5.78 4.23
N ASN A 213 22.70 -5.68 5.51
CA ASN A 213 23.30 -6.77 6.27
C ASN A 213 22.43 -8.03 6.34
N LEU A 214 21.12 -7.94 6.10
CA LEU A 214 20.26 -9.13 5.98
C LEU A 214 20.68 -10.06 4.82
N ALA A 215 21.34 -9.51 3.80
CA ALA A 215 21.91 -10.25 2.67
C ALA A 215 23.42 -10.50 2.80
N ASN A 216 24.07 -10.01 3.86
CA ASN A 216 25.49 -10.20 4.09
C ASN A 216 25.76 -11.61 4.66
N ARG A 217 25.70 -12.60 3.78
CA ARG A 217 26.01 -14.01 4.05
C ARG A 217 27.35 -14.37 3.43
N THR A 218 28.03 -15.37 3.99
CA THR A 218 29.26 -15.93 3.42
C THR A 218 28.98 -17.35 2.92
N PRO A 219 29.23 -17.66 1.63
CA PRO A 219 29.61 -16.71 0.57
C PRO A 219 28.50 -15.74 0.18
N LEU A 220 28.91 -14.58 -0.35
CA LEU A 220 28.01 -13.54 -0.83
C LEU A 220 27.18 -14.04 -2.02
N ASN A 221 25.87 -13.87 -1.92
CA ASN A 221 24.93 -14.15 -3.00
C ASN A 221 24.35 -12.85 -3.58
N GLN A 222 24.48 -12.67 -4.89
CA GLN A 222 23.98 -11.48 -5.60
C GLN A 222 22.47 -11.34 -5.51
N VAL A 223 21.71 -12.44 -5.58
CA VAL A 223 20.24 -12.41 -5.58
C VAL A 223 19.71 -11.90 -4.24
N ASP A 224 20.29 -12.37 -3.14
CA ASP A 224 19.95 -11.90 -1.79
C ASP A 224 20.25 -10.39 -1.64
N LEU A 225 21.42 -9.94 -2.12
CA LEU A 225 21.83 -8.54 -2.06
C LEU A 225 20.92 -7.63 -2.91
N GLU A 226 20.64 -8.02 -4.15
CA GLU A 226 19.72 -7.30 -5.05
C GLU A 226 18.31 -7.22 -4.45
N SER A 227 17.84 -8.27 -3.80
CA SER A 227 16.55 -8.28 -3.11
C SER A 227 16.50 -7.18 -2.02
N GLN A 228 17.54 -7.03 -1.19
CA GLN A 228 17.58 -5.98 -0.17
C GLN A 228 17.70 -4.57 -0.77
N LEU A 229 18.47 -4.40 -1.84
CA LEU A 229 18.58 -3.12 -2.55
C LEU A 229 17.25 -2.73 -3.21
N GLN A 230 16.50 -3.69 -3.75
CA GLN A 230 15.17 -3.45 -4.30
C GLN A 230 14.15 -3.07 -3.22
N LEU A 231 14.22 -3.71 -2.04
CA LEU A 231 13.40 -3.33 -0.88
C LEU A 231 13.72 -1.90 -0.41
N LEU A 232 14.99 -1.54 -0.34
CA LEU A 232 15.42 -0.18 0.00
C LEU A 232 15.01 0.86 -1.05
N ARG A 233 15.04 0.51 -2.35
CA ARG A 233 14.55 1.39 -3.42
C ARG A 233 13.04 1.64 -3.34
N ALA A 234 12.28 0.67 -2.81
CA ALA A 234 10.84 0.81 -2.59
C ALA A 234 10.50 1.49 -1.25
N ASP A 235 11.50 1.79 -0.42
CA ASP A 235 11.33 2.44 0.87
C ASP A 235 11.02 3.94 0.68
N PRO A 236 9.92 4.48 1.24
CA PRO A 236 9.57 5.89 1.11
C PRO A 236 10.62 6.88 1.62
N LEU A 237 11.56 6.43 2.46
CA LEU A 237 12.64 7.26 3.00
C LEU A 237 13.81 7.45 2.01
N ILE A 238 13.83 6.68 0.93
CA ILE A 238 14.93 6.61 -0.04
C ILE A 238 14.43 7.07 -1.41
N ASP A 239 15.00 8.18 -1.91
CA ASP A 239 14.67 8.74 -3.22
C ASP A 239 15.52 8.10 -4.33
N GLN A 240 16.80 7.84 -4.06
CA GLN A 240 17.70 7.13 -4.97
C GLN A 240 18.67 6.25 -4.20
N ILE A 241 18.97 5.08 -4.75
CA ILE A 241 19.96 4.15 -4.23
C ILE A 241 20.76 3.52 -5.37
N GLU A 242 22.08 3.50 -5.22
CA GLU A 242 23.01 2.85 -6.15
C GLU A 242 24.03 2.04 -5.35
N ALA A 243 24.36 0.84 -5.84
CA ALA A 243 25.33 -0.03 -5.20
C ALA A 243 26.41 -0.44 -6.20
N SER A 244 27.65 -0.50 -5.74
CA SER A 244 28.79 -1.00 -6.52
C SER A 244 29.69 -1.87 -5.66
N LEU A 245 30.11 -3.00 -6.21
CA LEU A 245 31.02 -3.92 -5.56
C LEU A 245 32.45 -3.68 -6.05
N ARG A 246 33.41 -3.64 -5.12
CA ARG A 246 34.84 -3.45 -5.42
C ARG A 246 35.67 -4.56 -4.76
N ALA A 247 36.84 -4.84 -5.31
CA ALA A 247 37.78 -5.76 -4.68
C ALA A 247 38.26 -5.18 -3.34
N GLY A 248 38.19 -5.99 -2.27
CA GLY A 248 38.68 -5.63 -0.94
C GLY A 248 40.17 -5.88 -0.78
N THR A 249 40.63 -5.93 0.46
CA THR A 249 42.06 -6.01 0.80
C THR A 249 42.63 -7.43 0.79
N GLY A 250 41.78 -8.46 0.87
CA GLY A 250 42.16 -9.88 0.94
C GLY A 250 41.63 -10.74 -0.23
N GLU A 251 42.17 -11.95 -0.37
CA GLU A 251 41.66 -12.94 -1.34
C GLU A 251 40.20 -13.31 -0.99
N GLY A 252 39.31 -13.23 -1.98
CA GLY A 252 37.87 -13.49 -1.79
C GLY A 252 37.10 -12.36 -1.11
N LYS A 253 37.74 -11.25 -0.75
CA LYS A 253 37.06 -10.13 -0.07
C LYS A 253 36.60 -9.06 -1.04
N SER A 254 35.41 -8.52 -0.78
CA SER A 254 34.83 -7.42 -1.57
C SER A 254 34.26 -6.32 -0.68
N ASP A 255 34.41 -5.07 -1.09
CA ASP A 255 33.78 -3.92 -0.44
C ASP A 255 32.52 -3.53 -1.20
N LEU A 256 31.41 -3.34 -0.48
CA LEU A 256 30.16 -2.85 -1.04
C LEU A 256 30.01 -1.34 -0.76
N ILE A 257 29.98 -0.53 -1.81
CA ILE A 257 29.72 0.90 -1.69
C ILE A 257 28.27 1.17 -2.12
N VAL A 258 27.48 1.74 -1.22
CA VAL A 258 26.08 2.10 -1.47
C VAL A 258 25.90 3.60 -1.33
N ARG A 259 25.51 4.25 -2.42
CA ARG A 259 25.18 5.69 -2.46
C ARG A 259 23.69 5.87 -2.34
N VAL A 260 23.29 6.73 -1.41
CA VAL A 260 21.88 6.96 -1.08
C VAL A 260 21.57 8.45 -1.14
N ARG A 261 20.44 8.78 -1.78
CA ARG A 261 19.77 10.07 -1.64
C ARG A 261 18.50 9.88 -0.82
N GLU A 262 18.45 10.52 0.33
CA GLU A 262 17.27 10.49 1.21
C GLU A 262 16.13 11.33 0.61
N THR A 263 14.89 10.87 0.79
CA THR A 263 13.68 11.66 0.52
C THR A 263 13.68 12.94 1.38
N PRO A 264 13.12 14.07 0.90
CA PRO A 264 12.94 15.26 1.72
C PRO A 264 12.25 14.96 3.06
N LEU A 265 12.67 15.68 4.11
CA LEU A 265 12.15 15.53 5.47
C LEU A 265 10.64 15.75 5.53
N LEU A 266 10.13 16.68 4.73
CA LEU A 266 8.73 17.09 4.74
C LEU A 266 8.09 16.75 3.41
N SER A 267 6.92 16.12 3.47
CA SER A 267 5.98 16.01 2.34
C SER A 267 4.58 16.26 2.84
N GLY A 268 3.66 16.67 1.98
CA GLY A 268 2.28 16.89 2.38
C GLY A 268 1.27 16.74 1.25
N ARG A 269 0.01 16.72 1.66
CA ARG A 269 -1.15 16.70 0.76
C ARG A 269 -2.17 17.71 1.25
N ALA A 270 -2.67 18.55 0.37
CA ALA A 270 -3.87 19.35 0.61
C ALA A 270 -4.99 18.80 -0.27
N SER A 271 -6.19 18.63 0.29
CA SER A 271 -7.30 18.01 -0.43
C SER A 271 -8.61 18.77 -0.26
N ILE A 272 -9.49 18.61 -1.25
CA ILE A 272 -10.91 18.96 -1.16
C ILE A 272 -11.71 17.84 -1.83
N ASP A 273 -12.76 17.36 -1.16
CA ASP A 273 -13.61 16.31 -1.70
C ASP A 273 -15.05 16.41 -1.19
N THR A 274 -15.94 15.56 -1.71
CA THR A 274 -17.35 15.45 -1.30
C THR A 274 -17.64 14.15 -0.56
N HIS A 275 -16.67 13.64 0.20
CA HIS A 275 -16.73 12.38 0.92
C HIS A 275 -17.16 12.58 2.37
N SER A 276 -18.12 13.47 2.60
CA SER A 276 -18.76 13.66 3.90
C SER A 276 -20.29 13.61 3.72
N PRO A 277 -21.07 13.21 4.74
CA PRO A 277 -22.52 13.17 4.68
C PRO A 277 -23.11 14.55 4.60
N GLU A 278 -24.31 14.59 4.09
CA GLU A 278 -25.12 15.81 4.06
C GLU A 278 -25.38 16.36 5.46
N SER A 279 -25.59 15.48 6.46
CA SER A 279 -25.91 15.86 7.84
C SER A 279 -24.84 16.70 8.54
N VAL A 280 -23.57 16.62 8.08
CA VAL A 280 -22.44 17.38 8.62
C VAL A 280 -21.74 18.27 7.59
N GLY A 281 -22.25 18.28 6.36
CA GLY A 281 -21.76 19.08 5.24
C GLY A 281 -20.94 18.25 4.25
N ILE A 282 -21.47 18.12 3.03
CA ILE A 282 -20.98 17.21 1.98
C ILE A 282 -19.50 17.42 1.61
N ALA A 283 -19.09 18.68 1.44
CA ALA A 283 -17.74 19.01 1.03
C ALA A 283 -16.80 19.10 2.23
N ARG A 284 -15.61 18.51 2.15
CA ARG A 284 -14.55 18.60 3.17
C ARG A 284 -13.24 19.08 2.56
N MET A 285 -12.47 19.79 3.36
CA MET A 285 -11.08 20.14 3.06
C MET A 285 -10.14 19.41 4.02
N GLY A 286 -8.97 19.02 3.51
CA GLY A 286 -7.98 18.25 4.25
C GLY A 286 -6.58 18.82 4.09
N ILE A 287 -5.75 18.64 5.13
CA ILE A 287 -4.31 18.76 5.03
C ILE A 287 -3.65 17.60 5.76
N GLU A 288 -2.69 16.98 5.12
CA GLU A 288 -1.83 15.95 5.67
C GLU A 288 -0.37 16.38 5.53
N THR A 289 0.45 16.06 6.52
CA THR A 289 1.86 16.43 6.55
C THR A 289 2.65 15.28 7.16
N ASN A 290 3.70 14.85 6.46
CA ASN A 290 4.57 13.75 6.86
C ASN A 290 5.98 14.27 7.11
N PHE A 291 6.51 13.99 8.29
CA PHE A 291 7.89 14.22 8.67
C PHE A 291 8.64 12.88 8.66
N ASN A 292 9.46 12.69 7.63
CA ASN A 292 10.21 11.47 7.36
C ASN A 292 11.58 11.51 8.04
N ASN A 293 11.89 10.48 8.83
CA ASN A 293 13.14 10.33 9.57
C ASN A 293 13.43 11.49 10.54
N LEU A 294 12.44 11.82 11.38
CA LEU A 294 12.51 12.97 12.30
C LEU A 294 13.59 12.80 13.37
N LEU A 295 13.76 11.60 13.93
CA LEU A 295 14.75 11.29 14.96
C LEU A 295 16.02 10.63 14.41
N GLY A 296 16.04 10.24 13.14
CA GLY A 296 17.19 9.53 12.56
C GLY A 296 17.08 8.01 12.71
N LEU A 297 15.90 7.51 13.06
CA LEU A 297 15.64 6.09 13.29
C LEU A 297 14.93 5.42 12.11
N GLY A 298 14.68 6.16 11.03
CA GLY A 298 13.72 5.78 10.00
C GLY A 298 12.26 5.98 10.44
N ASP A 299 12.04 6.81 11.46
CA ASP A 299 10.73 7.09 12.04
C ASP A 299 9.90 8.06 11.19
N ARG A 300 8.57 7.96 11.24
CA ARG A 300 7.65 8.85 10.53
C ARG A 300 6.63 9.45 11.49
N LEU A 301 6.48 10.77 11.45
CA LEU A 301 5.38 11.49 12.08
C LEU A 301 4.42 11.98 11.00
N ALA A 302 3.18 11.52 11.02
CA ALA A 302 2.10 12.00 10.15
C ALA A 302 1.09 12.81 10.97
N LEU A 303 0.77 14.00 10.47
CA LEU A 303 -0.27 14.88 11.01
C LEU A 303 -1.36 15.06 9.96
N SER A 304 -2.62 14.96 10.35
CA SER A 304 -3.75 15.23 9.47
C SER A 304 -4.79 16.12 10.14
N ALA A 305 -5.49 16.91 9.34
CA ALA A 305 -6.64 17.70 9.77
C ALA A 305 -7.66 17.77 8.62
N TYR A 306 -8.91 17.42 8.91
CA TYR A 306 -10.03 17.52 7.97
C TYR A 306 -11.17 18.30 8.58
N ARG A 307 -11.87 19.06 7.74
CA ARG A 307 -13.06 19.81 8.16
C ARG A 307 -14.05 19.91 7.02
N SER A 308 -15.31 19.60 7.32
CA SER A 308 -16.43 19.92 6.42
C SER A 308 -16.51 21.43 6.18
N THR A 309 -16.73 21.87 4.95
CA THR A 309 -16.77 23.30 4.60
C THR A 309 -17.95 24.02 5.24
N ALA A 310 -19.01 23.30 5.57
CA ALA A 310 -20.16 23.80 6.31
C ALA A 310 -19.94 23.80 7.85
N GLY A 311 -18.84 23.18 8.32
CA GLY A 311 -18.42 23.22 9.73
C GLY A 311 -19.10 22.20 10.65
N GLY A 312 -19.87 21.25 10.12
CA GLY A 312 -20.55 20.21 10.89
C GLY A 312 -19.67 19.02 11.30
N ALA A 313 -18.43 18.93 10.83
CA ALA A 313 -17.48 17.88 11.19
C ALA A 313 -16.02 18.36 11.14
N THR A 314 -15.21 17.94 12.12
CA THR A 314 -13.76 18.20 12.22
C THR A 314 -13.03 16.97 12.74
N ASN A 315 -11.89 16.64 12.13
CA ASN A 315 -11.05 15.50 12.50
C ASN A 315 -9.59 15.90 12.53
N TYR A 316 -8.84 15.31 13.46
CA TYR A 316 -7.40 15.40 13.47
C TYR A 316 -6.80 14.00 13.57
N GLY A 317 -5.56 13.87 13.10
CA GLY A 317 -4.79 12.64 13.26
C GLY A 317 -3.34 12.95 13.59
N ILE A 318 -2.81 12.19 14.54
CA ILE A 318 -1.39 12.14 14.86
C ILE A 318 -0.99 10.69 14.83
N THR A 319 -0.06 10.33 13.94
CA THR A 319 0.50 8.98 13.84
C THR A 319 2.01 9.07 13.94
N TYR A 320 2.61 8.24 14.78
CA TYR A 320 4.06 8.11 14.90
C TYR A 320 4.48 6.64 14.76
N ASP A 321 5.23 6.34 13.71
CA ASP A 321 5.73 5.01 13.40
C ASP A 321 7.25 4.96 13.55
N VAL A 322 7.77 3.95 14.22
CA VAL A 322 9.21 3.72 14.38
C VAL A 322 9.58 2.28 14.03
N PRO A 323 10.48 2.06 13.05
CA PRO A 323 11.01 0.74 12.76
C PRO A 323 12.00 0.33 13.87
N LEU A 324 11.81 -0.87 14.40
CA LEU A 324 12.55 -1.43 15.53
C LEU A 324 13.63 -2.44 15.11
N ASN A 325 13.60 -2.93 13.86
CA ASN A 325 14.59 -3.86 13.34
C ASN A 325 14.75 -3.75 11.81
N ALA A 326 15.77 -4.44 11.27
CA ALA A 326 16.10 -4.45 9.85
C ALA A 326 15.05 -5.16 8.96
N MET A 327 14.25 -6.07 9.53
CA MET A 327 13.15 -6.75 8.82
C MET A 327 11.87 -5.89 8.80
N ASP A 328 11.98 -4.62 9.15
CA ASP A 328 10.90 -3.63 9.10
C ASP A 328 9.77 -3.91 10.10
N GLY A 329 10.11 -4.49 11.25
CA GLY A 329 9.21 -4.54 12.39
C GLY A 329 8.95 -3.13 12.93
N THR A 330 7.71 -2.69 12.95
CA THR A 330 7.34 -1.28 13.22
C THR A 330 6.39 -1.18 14.40
N LEU A 331 6.67 -0.25 15.31
CA LEU A 331 5.76 0.16 16.37
C LEU A 331 5.11 1.48 15.96
N GLY A 332 3.78 1.47 15.86
CA GLY A 332 2.97 2.65 15.54
C GLY A 332 2.12 3.06 16.73
N ALA A 333 2.04 4.37 16.98
CA ALA A 333 1.13 4.97 17.95
C ALA A 333 0.27 6.02 17.27
N ARG A 334 -1.04 6.03 17.56
CA ARG A 334 -2.01 6.93 16.91
C ARG A 334 -2.93 7.61 17.92
N TYR A 335 -3.30 8.84 17.61
CA TYR A 335 -4.34 9.61 18.30
C TYR A 335 -5.25 10.29 17.28
N LEU A 336 -6.55 9.97 17.33
CA LEU A 336 -7.54 10.37 16.34
C LEU A 336 -8.76 11.02 17.03
N PRO A 337 -8.70 12.32 17.39
CA PRO A 337 -9.87 13.03 17.89
C PRO A 337 -10.75 13.52 16.74
N SER A 338 -12.06 13.44 16.96
CA SER A 338 -13.09 13.85 16.01
C SER A 338 -14.25 14.54 16.74
N SER A 339 -14.93 15.44 16.04
CA SER A 339 -16.17 16.03 16.50
C SER A 339 -17.13 16.31 15.34
N PHE A 340 -18.42 16.27 15.64
CA PHE A 340 -19.46 16.63 14.71
C PHE A 340 -20.58 17.45 15.36
N ASN A 341 -21.31 18.15 14.53
CA ASN A 341 -22.56 18.84 14.81
C ASN A 341 -23.50 18.65 13.61
N LEU A 342 -24.72 18.20 13.86
CA LEU A 342 -25.70 18.01 12.79
C LEU A 342 -26.24 19.36 12.32
N ILE A 343 -26.03 19.66 11.04
CA ILE A 343 -26.38 20.95 10.42
C ILE A 343 -27.46 20.84 9.34
N SER A 344 -27.96 19.64 9.04
CA SER A 344 -29.07 19.42 8.11
C SER A 344 -30.34 20.13 8.59
N GLU A 345 -31.09 20.75 7.67
CA GLU A 345 -32.24 21.60 8.00
C GLU A 345 -33.29 20.89 8.87
N GLU A 346 -33.50 19.58 8.72
CA GLU A 346 -34.49 18.85 9.53
C GLU A 346 -34.05 18.55 10.97
N LEU A 347 -32.74 18.59 11.25
CA LEU A 347 -32.13 18.17 12.52
C LEU A 347 -31.37 19.29 13.23
N ALA A 348 -31.10 20.42 12.56
CA ALA A 348 -30.36 21.55 13.11
C ALA A 348 -31.02 22.11 14.39
N ASP A 349 -32.36 22.08 14.48
CA ASP A 349 -33.12 22.52 15.65
C ASP A 349 -32.91 21.65 16.91
N LEU A 350 -32.42 20.41 16.74
CA LEU A 350 -32.17 19.49 17.86
C LEU A 350 -30.82 19.76 18.54
N ASP A 351 -29.90 20.47 17.88
CA ASP A 351 -28.54 20.72 18.37
C ASP A 351 -27.84 19.43 18.81
N VAL A 352 -27.74 18.48 17.85
CA VAL A 352 -27.09 17.18 18.07
C VAL A 352 -25.61 17.31 17.79
N GLN A 353 -24.79 17.07 18.80
CA GLN A 353 -23.34 17.16 18.74
C GLN A 353 -22.72 15.84 19.19
N GLY A 354 -21.51 15.54 18.74
CA GLY A 354 -20.77 14.41 19.27
C GLY A 354 -19.27 14.55 19.13
N SER A 355 -18.55 13.79 19.93
CA SER A 355 -17.10 13.74 19.91
C SER A 355 -16.59 12.33 20.14
N SER A 356 -15.45 12.00 19.57
CA SER A 356 -14.78 10.72 19.79
C SER A 356 -13.27 10.91 19.84
N SER A 357 -12.61 10.13 20.69
CA SER A 357 -11.15 10.08 20.78
C SER A 357 -10.70 8.62 20.72
N THR A 358 -9.88 8.30 19.72
CA THR A 358 -9.21 7.00 19.63
C THR A 358 -7.73 7.12 19.97
N TYR A 359 -7.24 6.20 20.79
CA TYR A 359 -5.83 5.93 21.02
C TYR A 359 -5.50 4.51 20.55
N GLU A 360 -4.43 4.36 19.78
CA GLU A 360 -4.04 3.06 19.25
C GLU A 360 -2.53 2.85 19.36
N LEU A 361 -2.12 1.64 19.73
CA LEU A 361 -0.75 1.17 19.71
C LEU A 361 -0.70 -0.15 18.93
N ILE A 362 0.09 -0.22 17.87
CA ILE A 362 0.21 -1.40 17.01
C ILE A 362 1.68 -1.77 16.84
N TYR A 363 2.01 -3.04 17.00
CA TYR A 363 3.27 -3.61 16.55
C TYR A 363 3.03 -4.51 15.34
N ARG A 364 3.72 -4.26 14.23
CA ARG A 364 3.65 -5.03 12.98
C ARG A 364 5.02 -5.62 12.66
N GLN A 365 5.09 -6.90 12.32
CA GLN A 365 6.33 -7.59 11.97
C GLN A 365 6.17 -8.38 10.67
N PRO A 366 6.86 -7.97 9.59
CA PRO A 366 7.06 -8.83 8.42
C PRO A 366 7.84 -10.09 8.80
N VAL A 367 7.31 -11.24 8.39
CA VAL A 367 7.97 -12.56 8.54
C VAL A 367 8.51 -13.07 7.21
N ILE A 368 7.90 -12.66 6.10
CA ILE A 368 8.40 -12.81 4.74
C ILE A 368 8.45 -11.41 4.16
N ARG A 369 9.61 -11.01 3.63
CA ARG A 369 9.80 -9.69 3.01
C ARG A 369 10.74 -9.81 1.83
N GLN A 370 10.15 -9.80 0.65
CA GLN A 370 10.80 -9.86 -0.66
C GLN A 370 10.20 -8.75 -1.55
N PRO A 371 10.90 -8.29 -2.60
CA PRO A 371 10.41 -7.22 -3.47
C PRO A 371 9.01 -7.48 -4.05
N ASN A 372 8.67 -8.75 -4.29
CA ASN A 372 7.41 -9.18 -4.87
C ASN A 372 6.47 -9.91 -3.87
N GLU A 373 6.86 -10.11 -2.62
CA GLU A 373 6.04 -10.85 -1.66
C GLU A 373 6.31 -10.38 -0.23
N GLU A 374 5.26 -10.06 0.51
CA GLU A 374 5.33 -9.74 1.93
C GLU A 374 4.22 -10.44 2.69
N LEU A 375 4.57 -11.08 3.81
CA LEU A 375 3.64 -11.57 4.82
C LEU A 375 4.03 -10.94 6.14
N ALA A 376 3.09 -10.26 6.79
CA ALA A 376 3.28 -9.64 8.09
C ALA A 376 2.15 -9.99 9.05
N PHE A 377 2.49 -10.04 10.33
CA PHE A 377 1.55 -10.16 11.42
C PHE A 377 1.57 -8.88 12.26
N SER A 378 0.43 -8.50 12.82
CA SER A 378 0.34 -7.36 13.73
C SER A 378 -0.45 -7.69 14.99
N LEU A 379 -0.09 -7.02 16.07
CA LEU A 379 -0.82 -7.02 17.32
C LEU A 379 -1.04 -5.56 17.74
N GLY A 380 -2.29 -5.18 17.94
CA GLY A 380 -2.72 -3.84 18.30
C GLY A 380 -3.58 -3.80 19.55
N PHE A 381 -3.60 -2.64 20.19
CA PHE A 381 -4.56 -2.28 21.23
C PHE A 381 -5.15 -0.90 20.91
N ARG A 382 -6.48 -0.84 20.78
CA ARG A 382 -7.25 0.37 20.51
C ARG A 382 -8.15 0.67 21.69
N HIS A 383 -8.09 1.90 22.20
CA HIS A 383 -9.05 2.43 23.16
C HIS A 383 -9.77 3.62 22.56
N ARG A 384 -11.10 3.59 22.58
CA ARG A 384 -11.94 4.61 21.95
C ARG A 384 -13.05 5.01 22.91
N THR A 385 -13.23 6.32 23.08
CA THR A 385 -14.32 6.91 23.87
C THR A 385 -15.10 7.86 22.99
N GLY A 386 -16.43 7.83 23.08
CA GLY A 386 -17.29 8.74 22.34
C GLY A 386 -18.51 9.17 23.14
N GLU A 387 -18.98 10.39 22.88
CA GLU A 387 -20.17 10.96 23.52
C GLU A 387 -21.04 11.65 22.47
N THR A 388 -22.36 11.54 22.64
CA THR A 388 -23.35 12.26 21.85
C THR A 388 -24.24 13.09 22.76
N LEU A 389 -24.47 14.33 22.37
CA LEU A 389 -25.23 15.33 23.10
C LEU A 389 -26.41 15.83 22.26
N ILE A 390 -27.51 16.18 22.91
CA ILE A 390 -28.63 16.93 22.33
C ILE A 390 -28.86 18.14 23.22
N SER A 391 -28.75 19.36 22.66
CA SER A 391 -28.92 20.60 23.42
C SER A 391 -28.07 20.62 24.71
N ASP A 392 -26.78 20.30 24.57
CA ASP A 392 -25.79 20.17 25.66
C ASP A 392 -26.04 19.07 26.71
N ILE A 393 -27.01 18.18 26.49
CA ILE A 393 -27.29 17.04 27.38
C ILE A 393 -26.72 15.77 26.76
N VAL A 394 -25.83 15.07 27.49
CA VAL A 394 -25.30 13.77 27.09
C VAL A 394 -26.44 12.75 27.03
N ILE A 395 -26.69 12.20 25.84
CA ILE A 395 -27.72 11.19 25.59
C ILE A 395 -27.14 9.79 25.41
N ASP A 396 -25.89 9.68 24.96
CA ASP A 396 -25.15 8.42 24.88
C ASP A 396 -23.66 8.66 25.13
N ALA A 397 -23.02 7.69 25.76
CA ALA A 397 -21.60 7.67 26.05
C ALA A 397 -21.08 6.25 25.89
N THR A 398 -20.07 6.07 25.04
CA THR A 398 -19.52 4.78 24.67
C THR A 398 -18.01 4.73 24.90
N SER A 399 -17.52 3.57 25.28
CA SER A 399 -16.10 3.28 25.51
C SER A 399 -15.81 1.86 25.06
N THR A 400 -14.74 1.66 24.30
CA THR A 400 -14.31 0.34 23.82
C THR A 400 -12.81 0.17 24.01
N SER A 401 -12.39 -1.04 24.39
CA SER A 401 -10.99 -1.43 24.51
C SER A 401 -10.77 -2.74 23.75
N VAL A 402 -10.10 -2.67 22.62
CA VAL A 402 -10.06 -3.74 21.62
C VAL A 402 -8.62 -4.19 21.40
N PHE A 403 -8.36 -5.49 21.56
CA PHE A 403 -7.15 -6.11 21.02
C PHE A 403 -7.37 -6.51 19.57
N GLN A 404 -6.40 -6.19 18.71
CA GLN A 404 -6.47 -6.44 17.28
C GLN A 404 -5.34 -7.38 16.88
N PHE A 405 -5.64 -8.47 16.20
CA PHE A 405 -4.64 -9.33 15.58
C PHE A 405 -4.78 -9.27 14.06
N GLY A 406 -3.77 -8.75 13.38
CA GLY A 406 -3.76 -8.54 11.94
C GLY A 406 -2.84 -9.48 11.19
N GLN A 407 -3.25 -9.80 9.97
CA GLN A 407 -2.50 -10.58 8.99
C GLN A 407 -2.55 -9.85 7.67
N ASP A 408 -1.40 -9.37 7.20
CA ASP A 408 -1.27 -8.68 5.93
C ASP A 408 -0.46 -9.54 4.96
N TYR A 409 -0.99 -9.76 3.76
CA TYR A 409 -0.28 -10.43 2.68
C TYR A 409 -0.31 -9.58 1.42
N LEU A 410 0.86 -9.37 0.82
CA LEU A 410 1.05 -8.65 -0.42
C LEU A 410 1.82 -9.54 -1.39
N LYS A 411 1.30 -9.72 -2.60
CA LYS A 411 1.98 -10.46 -3.66
C LYS A 411 1.93 -9.68 -4.97
N ARG A 412 3.09 -9.45 -5.57
CA ARG A 412 3.24 -8.81 -6.88
C ARG A 412 3.58 -9.87 -7.91
N ASP A 413 2.90 -9.81 -9.05
CA ASP A 413 3.16 -10.61 -10.23
C ASP A 413 3.35 -9.70 -11.45
N ARG A 414 3.72 -10.28 -12.59
CA ARG A 414 3.99 -9.51 -13.82
C ARG A 414 2.81 -8.67 -14.31
N SER A 415 1.60 -9.04 -13.90
CA SER A 415 0.36 -8.41 -14.35
C SER A 415 -0.34 -7.63 -13.23
N GLY A 416 0.30 -7.43 -12.07
CA GLY A 416 -0.24 -6.56 -11.02
C GLY A 416 0.09 -6.99 -9.59
N ALA A 417 -0.78 -6.64 -8.64
CA ALA A 417 -0.59 -6.98 -7.24
C ALA A 417 -1.88 -7.44 -6.56
N TRP A 418 -1.75 -8.41 -5.65
CA TRP A 418 -2.75 -8.85 -4.69
C TRP A 418 -2.42 -8.32 -3.31
N ARG A 419 -3.41 -7.78 -2.62
CA ARG A 419 -3.33 -7.44 -1.19
C ARG A 419 -4.46 -8.12 -0.45
N LEU A 420 -4.15 -8.81 0.62
CA LEU A 420 -5.09 -9.47 1.52
C LEU A 420 -4.83 -8.97 2.93
N GLN A 421 -5.88 -8.61 3.65
CA GLN A 421 -5.82 -8.21 5.04
C GLN A 421 -6.89 -8.96 5.83
N SER A 422 -6.52 -9.42 7.03
CA SER A 422 -7.43 -10.10 7.94
C SER A 422 -7.17 -9.62 9.36
N HIS A 423 -8.17 -9.00 9.97
CA HIS A 423 -8.10 -8.45 11.32
C HIS A 423 -9.13 -9.14 12.22
N PHE A 424 -8.67 -9.61 13.37
CA PHE A 424 -9.50 -10.14 14.44
C PHE A 424 -9.55 -9.12 15.57
N ASN A 425 -10.74 -8.66 15.89
CA ASN A 425 -10.99 -7.66 16.92
C ASN A 425 -11.65 -8.33 18.12
N ILE A 426 -11.04 -8.16 19.29
CA ILE A 426 -11.54 -8.68 20.56
C ILE A 426 -11.77 -7.50 21.50
N GLY A 427 -13.03 -7.06 21.58
CA GLY A 427 -13.50 -6.08 22.55
C GLY A 427 -13.46 -6.65 23.97
N THR A 428 -13.06 -5.83 24.93
CA THR A 428 -12.83 -6.22 26.33
C THR A 428 -13.40 -5.18 27.27
N GLY A 429 -13.70 -5.60 28.52
CA GLY A 429 -14.11 -4.70 29.60
C GLY A 429 -13.00 -3.79 30.17
N LEU A 430 -11.84 -3.70 29.53
CA LEU A 430 -10.71 -2.89 30.03
C LEU A 430 -11.00 -1.39 29.92
N LEU A 431 -10.40 -0.60 30.80
CA LEU A 431 -10.48 0.88 30.81
C LEU A 431 -11.92 1.41 30.85
N ASN A 432 -12.80 0.76 31.63
CA ASN A 432 -14.22 1.10 31.74
C ASN A 432 -14.92 1.12 30.37
N ALA A 433 -14.66 0.10 29.54
CA ALA A 433 -15.44 -0.11 28.33
C ALA A 433 -16.94 -0.25 28.68
N THR A 434 -17.79 0.18 27.76
CA THR A 434 -19.24 0.13 27.88
C THR A 434 -19.69 -1.30 28.16
N ASP A 435 -20.50 -1.46 29.20
CA ASP A 435 -21.10 -2.72 29.61
C ASP A 435 -22.61 -2.49 29.70
N ARG A 436 -23.39 -3.19 28.87
CA ARG A 436 -24.85 -3.07 28.79
C ARG A 436 -25.48 -4.45 29.06
N PRO A 437 -25.87 -4.74 30.32
CA PRO A 437 -26.34 -6.08 30.73
C PRO A 437 -27.68 -6.52 30.13
N ASP A 438 -28.37 -5.61 29.43
CA ASP A 438 -29.69 -5.83 28.85
C ASP A 438 -29.66 -6.44 27.43
N GLY A 439 -28.46 -6.83 26.96
CA GLY A 439 -28.27 -7.46 25.65
C GLY A 439 -28.25 -6.48 24.49
N GLN A 440 -28.15 -5.17 24.77
CA GLN A 440 -27.80 -4.17 23.77
C GLN A 440 -26.33 -4.27 23.38
N ALA A 441 -25.95 -3.65 22.27
CA ALA A 441 -24.55 -3.55 21.86
C ALA A 441 -23.69 -2.92 22.96
N ASP A 442 -22.54 -3.54 23.26
CA ASP A 442 -21.60 -3.12 24.29
C ASP A 442 -20.14 -3.16 23.78
N GLY A 443 -19.18 -2.88 24.66
CA GLY A 443 -17.75 -2.84 24.33
C GLY A 443 -17.04 -4.19 24.31
N GLN A 444 -17.76 -5.30 24.55
CA GLN A 444 -17.24 -6.67 24.62
C GLN A 444 -17.79 -7.49 23.47
N PHE A 445 -17.03 -7.55 22.38
CA PHE A 445 -17.45 -8.22 21.16
C PHE A 445 -16.29 -8.96 20.51
N PHE A 446 -16.61 -9.87 19.61
CA PHE A 446 -15.67 -10.41 18.65
C PHE A 446 -16.10 -10.07 17.22
N SER A 447 -15.22 -9.45 16.45
CA SER A 447 -15.43 -9.27 15.02
C SER A 447 -14.21 -9.68 14.20
N TRP A 448 -14.47 -10.14 12.99
CA TRP A 448 -13.45 -10.43 11.98
C TRP A 448 -13.71 -9.57 10.75
N LEU A 449 -12.68 -8.84 10.32
CA LEU A 449 -12.68 -8.07 9.08
C LEU A 449 -11.70 -8.70 8.09
N GLY A 450 -12.20 -9.09 6.92
CA GLY A 450 -11.40 -9.56 5.79
C GLY A 450 -11.47 -8.59 4.62
N GLN A 451 -10.33 -8.27 4.01
CA GLN A 451 -10.24 -7.43 2.82
C GLN A 451 -9.35 -8.09 1.76
N ILE A 452 -9.74 -7.94 0.50
CA ILE A 452 -8.99 -8.40 -0.66
C ILE A 452 -8.99 -7.32 -1.73
N GLN A 453 -7.83 -7.10 -2.35
CA GLN A 453 -7.69 -6.22 -3.49
C GLN A 453 -6.81 -6.84 -4.55
N ARG A 454 -7.21 -6.68 -5.81
CA ARG A 454 -6.42 -7.00 -6.98
C ARG A 454 -6.32 -5.78 -7.88
N ALA A 455 -5.10 -5.28 -8.01
CA ALA A 455 -4.65 -4.40 -9.08
C ALA A 455 -4.22 -5.27 -10.26
N GLN A 456 -4.88 -5.18 -11.41
CA GLN A 456 -4.61 -6.00 -12.59
C GLN A 456 -4.31 -5.11 -13.81
N VAL A 457 -3.07 -5.15 -14.28
CA VAL A 457 -2.67 -4.60 -15.58
C VAL A 457 -3.11 -5.58 -16.66
N ILE A 458 -3.97 -5.11 -17.57
CA ILE A 458 -4.40 -5.89 -18.76
C ILE A 458 -3.47 -5.56 -19.92
N ASN A 459 -3.22 -4.28 -20.14
CA ASN A 459 -2.24 -3.76 -21.08
C ASN A 459 -1.85 -2.34 -20.65
N ARG A 460 -1.07 -1.64 -21.48
CA ARG A 460 -0.56 -0.28 -21.19
C ARG A 460 -1.67 0.71 -20.81
N ASP A 461 -2.84 0.62 -21.46
CA ASP A 461 -3.92 1.59 -21.34
C ASP A 461 -5.11 1.10 -20.50
N ASN A 462 -5.10 -0.17 -20.06
CA ASN A 462 -6.24 -0.79 -19.39
C ASN A 462 -5.79 -1.45 -18.09
N PHE A 463 -6.37 -0.99 -16.98
CA PHE A 463 -6.10 -1.49 -15.65
C PHE A 463 -7.42 -1.77 -14.93
N LEU A 464 -7.51 -2.92 -14.28
CA LEU A 464 -8.68 -3.35 -13.54
C LEU A 464 -8.36 -3.35 -12.05
N ILE A 465 -9.21 -2.70 -11.25
CA ILE A 465 -9.17 -2.74 -9.80
C ILE A 465 -10.36 -3.55 -9.34
N MET A 466 -10.11 -4.58 -8.54
CA MET A 466 -11.13 -5.36 -7.87
C MET A 466 -10.89 -5.26 -6.37
N GLN A 467 -11.95 -4.95 -5.62
CA GLN A 467 -11.91 -4.85 -4.16
C GLN A 467 -13.05 -5.65 -3.55
N GLY A 468 -12.79 -6.27 -2.41
CA GLY A 468 -13.81 -6.94 -1.60
C GLY A 468 -13.51 -6.79 -0.13
N SER A 469 -14.54 -6.57 0.67
CA SER A 469 -14.46 -6.45 2.13
C SER A 469 -15.60 -7.22 2.77
N VAL A 470 -15.35 -7.84 3.92
CA VAL A 470 -16.37 -8.53 4.71
C VAL A 470 -16.09 -8.31 6.19
N GLN A 471 -17.14 -8.03 6.96
CA GLN A 471 -17.09 -8.03 8.42
C GLN A 471 -18.09 -9.03 8.95
N LEU A 472 -17.63 -9.89 9.87
CA LEU A 472 -18.46 -10.86 10.57
C LEU A 472 -18.34 -10.66 12.09
N SER A 473 -19.48 -10.62 12.78
CA SER A 473 -19.60 -10.54 14.22
C SER A 473 -20.76 -11.42 14.69
N ALA A 474 -20.53 -12.20 15.73
CA ALA A 474 -21.59 -12.94 16.42
C ALA A 474 -22.33 -12.07 17.45
N ASP A 475 -21.79 -10.90 17.76
CA ASP A 475 -22.27 -9.97 18.78
C ASP A 475 -22.84 -8.71 18.12
N SER A 476 -23.78 -8.03 18.80
CA SER A 476 -24.23 -6.70 18.40
C SER A 476 -23.12 -5.68 18.66
N LEU A 477 -22.82 -4.83 17.68
CA LEU A 477 -21.71 -3.88 17.74
C LEU A 477 -22.21 -2.47 18.02
N LEU A 478 -21.41 -1.70 18.76
CA LEU A 478 -21.63 -0.26 18.91
C LEU A 478 -21.49 0.40 17.52
N GLY A 479 -22.22 1.49 17.27
CA GLY A 479 -22.34 2.08 15.93
C GLY A 479 -21.01 2.37 15.22
N ALA A 480 -19.98 2.72 15.97
CA ALA A 480 -18.65 3.00 15.44
C ALA A 480 -17.74 1.76 15.25
N ASP A 481 -18.21 0.57 15.58
CA ASP A 481 -17.60 -0.71 15.20
C ASP A 481 -18.42 -1.47 14.13
N GLN A 482 -19.54 -0.89 13.68
CA GLN A 482 -20.38 -1.47 12.63
C GLN A 482 -19.76 -1.28 11.24
N PHE A 483 -20.09 -2.21 10.34
CA PHE A 483 -19.70 -2.17 8.93
C PHE A 483 -20.62 -1.20 8.18
N ILE A 484 -20.04 -0.33 7.35
CA ILE A 484 -20.75 0.74 6.65
C ILE A 484 -20.67 0.55 5.13
N ILE A 485 -21.79 0.81 4.44
CA ILE A 485 -21.87 0.83 2.98
C ILE A 485 -22.59 2.08 2.45
N GLY A 486 -22.18 2.52 1.25
CA GLY A 486 -22.72 3.70 0.55
C GLY A 486 -21.74 4.86 0.48
N GLY A 487 -21.71 5.57 -0.65
CA GLY A 487 -20.84 6.73 -0.87
C GLY A 487 -19.61 6.46 -1.75
N ALA A 488 -18.82 7.52 -1.98
CA ALA A 488 -17.70 7.55 -2.92
C ALA A 488 -16.69 6.42 -2.71
N ASN A 489 -16.35 6.18 -1.44
CA ASN A 489 -15.35 5.21 -1.05
C ASN A 489 -15.93 3.83 -0.83
N SER A 490 -17.26 3.61 -0.96
CA SER A 490 -17.94 2.35 -0.62
C SER A 490 -18.78 1.80 -1.77
N VAL A 491 -20.10 2.05 -1.78
CA VAL A 491 -21.01 1.70 -2.88
C VAL A 491 -21.47 3.00 -3.51
N ARG A 492 -20.85 3.38 -4.64
CA ARG A 492 -21.19 4.61 -5.36
C ARG A 492 -22.59 4.52 -5.97
N GLY A 493 -23.26 5.66 -6.09
CA GLY A 493 -24.67 5.75 -6.44
C GLY A 493 -25.61 5.85 -5.24
N TYR A 494 -25.07 6.10 -4.03
CA TYR A 494 -25.81 6.30 -2.79
C TYR A 494 -25.13 7.37 -1.92
N SER A 495 -25.86 7.98 -1.00
CA SER A 495 -25.32 8.90 0.01
C SER A 495 -24.20 8.27 0.86
N GLN A 496 -23.32 9.10 1.42
CA GLN A 496 -22.27 8.63 2.33
C GLN A 496 -22.92 7.95 3.54
N ASN A 497 -22.39 6.79 3.93
CA ASN A 497 -22.88 5.96 5.04
C ASN A 497 -24.37 5.58 4.95
N ALA A 498 -24.88 5.35 3.74
CA ALA A 498 -26.29 5.04 3.51
C ALA A 498 -26.81 3.87 4.36
N ARG A 499 -26.00 2.83 4.62
CA ARG A 499 -26.38 1.71 5.49
C ARG A 499 -25.22 1.26 6.38
N PHE A 500 -25.56 0.73 7.54
CA PHE A 500 -24.61 0.15 8.48
C PHE A 500 -25.18 -1.10 9.17
N GLY A 501 -24.31 -1.94 9.69
CA GLY A 501 -24.71 -3.05 10.55
C GLY A 501 -23.54 -3.84 11.15
N ASP A 502 -23.83 -4.72 12.10
CA ASP A 502 -22.82 -5.51 12.83
C ASP A 502 -21.95 -6.35 11.87
N ASN A 503 -22.59 -6.83 10.80
CA ASN A 503 -21.98 -7.61 9.76
C ASN A 503 -22.24 -6.95 8.40
N GLY A 504 -21.36 -7.18 7.43
CA GLY A 504 -21.58 -6.72 6.08
C GLY A 504 -20.56 -7.23 5.09
N PHE A 505 -20.84 -7.01 3.82
CA PHE A 505 -19.87 -7.17 2.76
C PHE A 505 -19.95 -6.04 1.75
N ARG A 506 -18.86 -5.84 1.02
CA ARG A 506 -18.74 -4.96 -0.13
C ARG A 506 -17.93 -5.64 -1.21
N ALA A 507 -18.29 -5.41 -2.46
CA ALA A 507 -17.49 -5.74 -3.64
C ALA A 507 -17.50 -4.57 -4.62
N SER A 508 -16.36 -4.30 -5.26
CA SER A 508 -16.22 -3.26 -6.28
C SER A 508 -15.32 -3.75 -7.41
N ILE A 509 -15.71 -3.42 -8.64
CA ILE A 509 -14.89 -3.60 -9.84
C ILE A 509 -14.85 -2.26 -10.58
N GLU A 510 -13.65 -1.73 -10.80
CA GLU A 510 -13.41 -0.49 -11.54
C GLU A 510 -12.41 -0.76 -12.67
N HIS A 511 -12.77 -0.42 -13.91
CA HIS A 511 -11.90 -0.54 -15.07
C HIS A 511 -11.38 0.83 -15.47
N ARG A 512 -10.10 1.11 -15.23
CA ARG A 512 -9.44 2.36 -15.62
C ARG A 512 -8.86 2.27 -17.02
N ILE A 513 -9.40 3.10 -17.91
CA ILE A 513 -9.02 3.20 -19.31
C ILE A 513 -8.28 4.52 -19.50
N THR A 514 -6.99 4.47 -19.83
CA THR A 514 -6.20 5.66 -20.14
C THR A 514 -6.62 6.23 -21.49
N ALA A 515 -7.22 7.42 -21.46
CA ALA A 515 -7.66 8.14 -22.66
C ALA A 515 -6.57 9.06 -23.20
N LEU A 516 -5.78 9.68 -22.31
CA LEU A 516 -4.70 10.60 -22.67
C LEU A 516 -3.48 10.37 -21.76
N ARG A 517 -2.29 10.60 -22.31
CA ARG A 517 -1.01 10.56 -21.59
C ARG A 517 -0.32 11.92 -21.61
N ASN A 518 0.43 12.19 -20.56
CA ASN A 518 1.34 13.33 -20.50
C ASN A 518 2.59 13.05 -21.34
N GLU A 519 3.44 14.06 -21.55
CA GLU A 519 4.67 13.93 -22.35
C GLU A 519 5.67 12.91 -21.79
N ASP A 520 5.66 12.72 -20.47
CA ASP A 520 6.46 11.72 -19.74
C ASP A 520 5.89 10.29 -19.83
N GLY A 521 4.75 10.10 -20.50
CA GLY A 521 4.06 8.82 -20.65
C GLY A 521 3.13 8.44 -19.49
N SER A 522 3.04 9.25 -18.44
CA SER A 522 2.09 9.05 -17.33
C SER A 522 0.63 9.24 -17.79
N ASN A 523 -0.33 8.66 -17.05
CA ASN A 523 -1.75 8.78 -17.43
C ASN A 523 -2.27 10.18 -17.09
N ALA A 524 -2.56 10.97 -18.12
CA ALA A 524 -3.10 12.32 -17.96
C ALA A 524 -4.60 12.31 -17.66
N VAL A 525 -5.34 11.47 -18.38
CA VAL A 525 -6.81 11.35 -18.25
C VAL A 525 -7.20 9.87 -18.34
N GLN A 526 -8.00 9.41 -17.39
CA GLN A 526 -8.57 8.07 -17.37
C GLN A 526 -10.09 8.11 -17.23
N ILE A 527 -10.76 7.21 -17.93
CA ILE A 527 -12.19 6.94 -17.78
C ILE A 527 -12.32 5.66 -16.96
N ALA A 528 -13.16 5.67 -15.93
CA ALA A 528 -13.25 4.61 -14.94
C ALA A 528 -14.70 4.13 -14.74
N PRO A 529 -15.29 3.38 -15.68
CA PRO A 529 -16.55 2.67 -15.41
C PRO A 529 -16.41 1.73 -14.23
N PHE A 530 -17.46 1.67 -13.40
CA PHE A 530 -17.46 0.85 -12.20
C PHE A 530 -18.80 0.16 -11.92
N LEU A 531 -18.73 -0.89 -11.11
CA LEU A 531 -19.87 -1.58 -10.51
C LEU A 531 -19.53 -1.92 -9.06
N ASP A 532 -20.38 -1.45 -8.14
CA ASP A 532 -20.23 -1.64 -6.71
C ASP A 532 -21.47 -2.32 -6.13
N ALA A 533 -21.26 -3.22 -5.18
CA ALA A 533 -22.33 -3.89 -4.45
C ALA A 533 -21.97 -4.00 -2.97
N GLY A 534 -22.97 -3.94 -2.10
CA GLY A 534 -22.75 -4.14 -0.67
C GLY A 534 -24.02 -4.53 0.06
N GLY A 535 -23.89 -5.22 1.18
CA GLY A 535 -25.01 -5.59 2.03
C GLY A 535 -24.63 -5.62 3.49
N VAL A 536 -25.55 -5.24 4.38
CA VAL A 536 -25.35 -5.25 5.84
C VAL A 536 -26.44 -6.01 6.58
N TRP A 537 -26.13 -6.52 7.76
CA TRP A 537 -27.12 -7.14 8.65
C TRP A 537 -26.67 -7.08 10.11
N ASN A 538 -27.64 -7.09 11.02
CA ASN A 538 -27.41 -7.06 12.46
C ASN A 538 -27.68 -8.41 13.11
N VAL A 539 -27.05 -8.62 14.25
CA VAL A 539 -27.36 -9.70 15.17
C VAL A 539 -28.64 -9.32 15.93
N GLY A 540 -29.68 -10.16 15.85
CA GLY A 540 -30.95 -9.93 16.58
C GLY A 540 -32.08 -9.27 15.78
N ALA A 541 -32.86 -8.39 16.43
CA ALA A 541 -34.07 -7.81 15.85
C ALA A 541 -33.75 -6.78 14.77
N ASN A 542 -34.48 -6.89 13.66
CA ASN A 542 -34.10 -6.38 12.35
C ASN A 542 -35.01 -5.20 11.98
N THR A 543 -34.50 -3.96 12.05
CA THR A 543 -35.32 -2.74 11.89
C THR A 543 -35.32 -2.13 10.49
N SER A 544 -34.29 -2.33 9.64
CA SER A 544 -34.28 -1.82 8.26
C SER A 544 -34.73 -2.88 7.24
N GLU A 545 -35.68 -2.50 6.37
CA GLU A 545 -36.29 -3.34 5.33
C GLU A 545 -35.36 -3.60 4.14
N GLN A 546 -34.47 -2.64 3.79
CA GLN A 546 -33.64 -2.72 2.59
C GLN A 546 -32.15 -2.47 2.88
N ARG A 547 -31.37 -3.56 2.77
CA ARG A 547 -30.00 -3.66 3.31
C ARG A 547 -28.92 -3.84 2.26
N PHE A 548 -29.33 -4.07 1.01
CA PHE A 548 -28.45 -4.34 -0.10
C PHE A 548 -28.45 -3.14 -1.05
N LEU A 549 -27.25 -2.68 -1.38
CA LEU A 549 -26.98 -1.57 -2.29
C LEU A 549 -26.28 -2.13 -3.53
N LEU A 550 -26.67 -1.64 -4.70
CA LEU A 550 -26.04 -1.97 -5.97
C LEU A 550 -25.99 -0.70 -6.81
N GLY A 551 -24.79 -0.26 -7.16
CA GLY A 551 -24.60 0.96 -7.91
C GLY A 551 -23.59 0.80 -9.03
N THR A 552 -23.75 1.60 -10.08
CA THR A 552 -22.85 1.61 -11.23
C THR A 552 -22.62 3.04 -11.68
N GLY A 553 -21.62 3.27 -12.52
CA GLY A 553 -21.36 4.61 -12.99
C GLY A 553 -20.07 4.71 -13.77
N VAL A 554 -19.61 5.96 -13.92
CA VAL A 554 -18.36 6.28 -14.60
C VAL A 554 -17.62 7.37 -13.85
N GLY A 555 -16.33 7.15 -13.69
CA GLY A 555 -15.38 8.12 -13.18
C GLY A 555 -14.54 8.77 -14.27
N LEU A 556 -14.10 10.00 -14.00
CA LEU A 556 -13.05 10.70 -14.74
C LEU A 556 -11.92 11.01 -13.77
N VAL A 557 -10.73 10.47 -14.02
CA VAL A 557 -9.52 10.73 -13.23
C VAL A 557 -8.55 11.54 -14.07
N THR A 558 -8.04 12.64 -13.54
CA THR A 558 -7.13 13.55 -14.25
C THR A 558 -5.88 13.86 -13.45
N ASN A 559 -4.72 13.78 -14.11
CA ASN A 559 -3.40 14.18 -13.61
C ASN A 559 -2.75 15.15 -14.62
N LEU A 560 -3.51 16.17 -15.06
CA LEU A 560 -3.10 17.12 -16.10
C LEU A 560 -2.11 18.18 -15.60
N VAL A 561 -2.08 18.42 -14.29
CA VAL A 561 -1.22 19.40 -13.65
C VAL A 561 -0.31 18.63 -12.70
N GLU A 562 0.99 18.93 -12.75
CA GLU A 562 1.99 18.31 -11.89
C GLU A 562 1.57 18.44 -10.42
N ASN A 563 1.67 17.33 -9.69
CA ASN A 563 1.28 17.18 -8.29
C ASN A 563 -0.22 17.42 -7.98
N VAL A 564 -1.08 17.59 -8.99
CA VAL A 564 -2.54 17.69 -8.79
C VAL A 564 -3.22 16.48 -9.42
N GLN A 565 -3.94 15.73 -8.59
CA GLN A 565 -4.89 14.72 -9.02
C GLN A 565 -6.30 15.22 -8.78
N ALA A 566 -7.19 15.03 -9.73
CA ALA A 566 -8.62 15.26 -9.54
C ALA A 566 -9.44 14.09 -10.05
N ARG A 567 -10.57 13.82 -9.39
CA ARG A 567 -11.49 12.75 -9.72
C ARG A 567 -12.93 13.25 -9.64
N LEU A 568 -13.74 12.87 -10.61
CA LEU A 568 -15.18 13.10 -10.62
C LEU A 568 -15.87 11.80 -11.00
N ASP A 569 -16.70 11.27 -10.11
CA ASP A 569 -17.51 10.08 -10.35
C ASP A 569 -18.99 10.47 -10.43
N VAL A 570 -19.69 9.91 -11.42
CA VAL A 570 -21.16 9.92 -11.48
C VAL A 570 -21.64 8.51 -11.19
N GLY A 571 -22.32 8.32 -10.06
CA GLY A 571 -22.89 7.05 -9.63
C GLY A 571 -24.41 7.03 -9.80
N ILE A 572 -24.95 5.88 -10.18
CA ILE A 572 -26.38 5.64 -10.41
C ILE A 572 -26.79 4.46 -9.52
N PRO A 573 -27.77 4.62 -8.62
CA PRO A 573 -28.33 3.51 -7.87
C PRO A 573 -29.09 2.58 -8.81
N LEU A 574 -28.81 1.28 -8.75
CA LEU A 574 -29.58 0.25 -9.47
C LEU A 574 -30.68 -0.35 -8.59
N ILE A 575 -30.66 -0.05 -7.29
CA ILE A 575 -31.64 -0.48 -6.30
C ILE A 575 -32.04 0.76 -5.50
N GLU A 576 -33.29 1.19 -5.62
CA GLU A 576 -33.82 2.34 -4.89
C GLU A 576 -33.96 2.01 -3.40
N ILE A 577 -33.59 2.94 -2.52
CA ILE A 577 -33.84 2.84 -1.09
C ILE A 577 -34.95 3.82 -0.71
N ASN A 578 -36.05 3.30 -0.18
CA ASN A 578 -37.17 4.13 0.27
C ASN A 578 -36.95 4.52 1.74
N GLU A 579 -36.27 5.64 1.99
CA GLU A 579 -36.18 6.20 3.35
C GLU A 579 -36.52 7.69 3.42
N PRO A 580 -37.16 8.16 4.51
CA PRO A 580 -37.56 9.55 4.64
C PRO A 580 -36.35 10.47 4.75
N GLY A 581 -36.06 11.26 3.72
CA GLY A 581 -34.94 12.20 3.69
C GLY A 581 -33.96 11.93 2.55
N ASP A 582 -33.98 10.72 1.98
CA ASP A 582 -33.29 10.47 0.72
C ASP A 582 -34.20 10.97 -0.41
N SER A 583 -33.86 12.13 -0.98
CA SER A 583 -34.54 12.56 -2.20
C SER A 583 -34.35 11.48 -3.26
N ASN A 584 -35.39 11.17 -4.06
CA ASN A 584 -35.30 10.25 -5.20
C ASN A 584 -34.28 10.81 -6.22
N GLN A 585 -32.99 10.60 -5.97
CA GLN A 585 -31.89 11.05 -6.82
C GLN A 585 -31.60 9.96 -7.83
N ASP A 586 -31.77 10.31 -9.10
CA ASP A 586 -31.43 9.42 -10.22
C ASP A 586 -29.90 9.23 -10.37
N ALA A 587 -29.11 10.12 -9.77
CA ALA A 587 -27.65 10.06 -9.80
C ALA A 587 -26.98 10.83 -8.65
N PHE A 588 -25.80 10.37 -8.25
CA PHE A 588 -24.94 10.95 -7.22
C PHE A 588 -23.62 11.39 -7.84
N LEU A 589 -23.10 12.53 -7.38
CA LEU A 589 -21.82 13.07 -7.83
C LEU A 589 -20.80 13.01 -6.69
N TYR A 590 -19.61 12.46 -6.96
CA TYR A 590 -18.49 12.46 -6.02
C TYR A 590 -17.30 13.14 -6.66
N PHE A 591 -16.70 14.07 -5.94
CA PHE A 591 -15.55 14.82 -6.41
C PHE A 591 -14.43 14.74 -5.39
N SER A 592 -13.19 14.60 -5.86
CA SER A 592 -11.99 14.81 -5.06
C SER A 592 -10.91 15.54 -5.86
N MET A 593 -10.11 16.33 -5.16
CA MET A 593 -8.92 16.96 -5.71
C MET A 593 -7.84 17.03 -4.64
N ASP A 594 -6.64 16.59 -5.01
CA ASP A 594 -5.49 16.45 -4.13
C ASP A 594 -4.29 17.17 -4.74
N TYR A 595 -3.60 17.96 -3.94
CA TYR A 595 -2.33 18.60 -4.28
C TYR A 595 -1.22 18.10 -3.36
N GLN A 596 -0.20 17.48 -3.94
CA GLN A 596 0.99 16.99 -3.23
C GLN A 596 2.11 18.04 -3.25
N PHE A 597 2.86 18.17 -2.16
CA PHE A 597 3.96 19.16 -2.05
C PHE A 597 5.13 18.71 -1.19
#